data_AF-A0A292R8W4-F1
#
_entry.id   AF-A0A292R8W4-F1
#
_cell.length_a   1.000
_cell.length_b   1.000
_cell.length_c   1.000
_cell.angle_alpha   90.00
_cell.angle_beta   90.00
_cell.angle_gamma   90.00
#
_symmetry.space_group_name_H-M   'P 1'
#
loop_
_entity.id
_entity.type
_entity.pdbx_description
1 polymer ?
#
loop_
_entity_poly.entity_id
_entity_poly.type
_entity_poly.pdbx_seq_one_letter_code
_entity_poly.pdbx_strand_id
1 'polypeptide(L)' 'MFIKNKLTRETLNITYPEFRKNFAKEIQDAFESYCKTQLNKYSYKFKDDNSMEFNFYFDLQWNFNHFGMSNWYIERLD' A
#
# COMPACT_ATOMS: atom_id res chain seq x y z
N MET A 1 13.21 5.26 0.99
CA MET A 1 11.93 5.37 0.28
C MET A 1 11.46 6.81 0.35
N PHE A 2 11.00 7.35 -0.77
CA PHE A 2 10.48 8.72 -0.86
C PHE A 2 8.95 8.71 -0.77
N ILE A 3 8.42 9.33 0.28
CA ILE A 3 6.99 9.53 0.54
C ILE A 3 6.65 10.99 0.36
N LYS A 4 5.58 11.31 -0.34
CA LYS A 4 5.19 12.69 -0.64
C LYS A 4 3.75 12.98 -0.28
N ASN A 5 3.53 14.16 0.30
CA ASN A 5 2.21 14.63 0.63
C ASN A 5 1.55 15.25 -0.60
N LYS A 6 0.32 14.82 -0.92
CA LYS A 6 -0.49 15.29 -2.04
C LYS A 6 -0.83 16.78 -1.93
N LEU A 7 -1.07 17.26 -0.70
CA LEU A 7 -1.54 18.62 -0.43
C LEU A 7 -0.37 19.58 -0.20
N THR A 8 0.53 19.24 0.74
CA THR A 8 1.61 20.15 1.15
C THR A 8 2.86 20.04 0.26
N ARG A 9 2.96 19.00 -0.57
CA ARG A 9 4.16 18.65 -1.36
C ARG A 9 5.40 18.33 -0.52
N GLU A 10 5.23 18.23 0.80
CA GLU A 10 6.26 17.75 1.72
C GLU A 10 6.74 16.37 1.30
N THR A 11 8.05 16.14 1.40
CA THR A 11 8.68 14.87 1.03
C THR A 11 9.45 14.33 2.23
N LEU A 12 9.20 13.07 2.57
CA LEU A 12 9.91 12.32 3.59
C LEU A 12 10.82 11.31 2.88
N ASN A 13 12.09 11.26 3.28
CA ASN A 13 12.98 10.17 2.93
C ASN A 13 13.13 9.27 4.16
N ILE A 14 12.44 8.13 4.16
CA ILE A 14 12.39 7.20 5.28
C ILE A 14 12.73 5.79 4.84
N THR A 15 13.19 4.98 5.78
CA THR A 15 13.42 3.56 5.55
C THR A 15 12.09 2.80 5.48
N TYR A 16 12.12 1.59 4.90
CA TYR A 16 10.93 0.74 4.85
C TYR A 16 10.37 0.36 6.24
N PRO A 17 11.20 0.02 7.26
CA PRO A 17 10.70 -0.20 8.62
C PRO A 17 10.02 1.02 9.23
N GLU A 18 10.59 2.22 9.04
CA GLU A 18 9.97 3.46 9.52
C GLU A 18 8.64 3.72 8.82
N PHE A 19 8.54 3.45 7.52
CA PHE A 19 7.27 3.51 6.81
C PHE A 19 6.24 2.54 7.36
N ARG A 20 6.60 1.27 7.53
CA ARG A 20 5.70 0.25 8.11
C ARG A 20 5.18 0.64 9.49
N LYS A 21 5.99 1.36 10.27
CA LYS A 21 5.62 1.86 11.59
C LYS A 21 4.74 3.13 11.51
N ASN A 22 5.16 4.13 10.75
CA ASN A 22 4.52 5.44 10.70
C ASN A 22 3.21 5.45 9.91
N PHE A 23 3.07 4.55 8.94
CA PHE A 23 1.91 4.42 8.06
C PHE A 23 1.13 3.12 8.30
N ALA A 24 1.28 2.51 9.48
CA ALA A 24 0.68 1.20 9.77
C ALA A 24 -0.83 1.16 9.50
N LYS A 25 -1.54 2.23 9.87
CA LYS A 25 -2.99 2.35 9.65
C LYS A 25 -3.32 2.48 8.16
N GLU A 26 -2.62 3.35 7.44
CA GLU A 26 -2.85 3.56 6.00
C GLU A 26 -2.52 2.31 5.19
N ILE A 27 -1.50 1.56 5.61
CA ILE A 27 -1.15 0.27 5.00
C ILE A 27 -2.26 -0.74 5.24
N GLN A 28 -2.79 -0.83 6.46
CA GLN A 28 -3.93 -1.69 6.76
C GLN A 28 -5.16 -1.32 5.92
N ASP A 29 -5.53 -0.04 5.89
CA ASP A 29 -6.67 0.44 5.10
C ASP A 29 -6.50 0.12 3.60
N ALA A 30 -5.29 0.35 3.06
CA ALA A 30 -4.95 0.02 1.68
C ALA A 30 -5.03 -1.48 1.41
N PHE A 31 -4.55 -2.31 2.34
CA PHE A 31 -4.56 -3.76 2.22
C PHE A 31 -5.99 -4.32 2.25
N GLU A 32 -6.83 -3.85 3.17
CA GLU A 32 -8.24 -4.25 3.23
C GLU A 32 -9.00 -3.88 1.95
N SER A 33 -8.74 -2.69 1.40
CA SER A 33 -9.31 -2.22 0.12
C SER A 33 -8.82 -3.03 -1.08
N TYR A 34 -7.52 -3.37 -1.10
CA TYR A 34 -6.94 -4.29 -2.08
C TYR A 34 -7.62 -5.66 -2.03
N CYS A 35 -7.75 -6.27 -0.84
CA CYS A 35 -8.38 -7.58 -0.67
C CYS A 35 -9.83 -7.59 -1.15
N LYS A 36 -10.64 -6.59 -0.77
CA LYS A 36 -12.02 -6.44 -1.27
C LYS A 36 -12.06 -6.38 -2.79
N THR A 37 -11.14 -5.65 -3.40
CA THR A 37 -11.05 -5.51 -4.86
C THR A 37 -10.61 -6.80 -5.55
N GLN A 38 -9.63 -7.52 -4.99
CA GLN A 38 -9.18 -8.79 -5.57
C GLN A 38 -10.25 -9.88 -5.42
N LEU A 39 -10.92 -10.00 -4.27
CA LEU A 39 -11.96 -11.01 -4.03
C LEU A 39 -13.18 -10.84 -4.96
N ASN A 40 -13.44 -9.63 -5.45
CA ASN A 40 -14.46 -9.38 -6.47
C ASN A 40 -14.09 -9.95 -7.85
N LYS A 41 -12.81 -10.26 -8.11
CA LYS A 41 -12.36 -10.86 -9.38
C LYS A 41 -12.61 -12.36 -9.37
N TYR A 42 -13.23 -12.87 -10.43
CA TYR A 42 -13.56 -14.29 -10.56
C TYR A 42 -12.33 -15.21 -10.46
N SER A 43 -11.17 -14.74 -10.93
CA SER A 43 -9.88 -15.46 -10.87
C SER A 43 -9.24 -15.54 -9.49
N TYR A 44 -9.68 -14.71 -8.54
CA TYR A 44 -9.10 -14.64 -7.19
C TYR A 44 -9.89 -15.41 -6.14
N LYS A 45 -11.05 -15.98 -6.51
CA LYS A 45 -11.89 -16.82 -5.62
C LYS A 45 -11.20 -18.08 -5.09
N PHE A 46 -10.01 -18.42 -5.59
CA PHE A 46 -9.26 -19.64 -5.27
C PHE A 46 -7.90 -19.38 -4.63
N LYS A 47 -7.56 -18.13 -4.31
CA LYS A 47 -6.26 -17.77 -3.73
C LYS A 47 -6.37 -17.58 -2.21
N ASP A 48 -5.39 -18.10 -1.46
CA ASP A 48 -5.32 -17.98 0.00
C ASP A 48 -4.81 -16.61 0.47
N ASP A 49 -5.00 -16.32 1.76
CA ASP A 49 -4.65 -15.03 2.38
C ASP A 49 -3.16 -14.69 2.30
N ASN A 50 -2.28 -15.70 2.40
CA ASN A 50 -0.82 -15.51 2.32
C ASN A 50 -0.41 -14.98 0.94
N SER A 51 -1.06 -15.45 -0.13
CA SER A 51 -0.82 -14.93 -1.47
C SER A 51 -1.29 -13.48 -1.63
N MET A 52 -2.35 -13.05 -0.93
CA MET A 52 -2.86 -11.68 -1.02
C MET A 52 -1.90 -10.69 -0.36
N GLU A 53 -1.40 -11.01 0.83
CA GLU A 53 -0.42 -10.16 1.52
C GLU A 53 0.87 -10.04 0.69
N PHE A 54 1.40 -11.15 0.20
CA PHE A 54 2.58 -11.13 -0.68
C PHE A 54 2.35 -10.28 -1.92
N ASN A 55 1.24 -10.48 -2.65
CA ASN A 55 0.95 -9.71 -3.87
C ASN A 55 0.75 -8.21 -3.59
N PHE A 56 0.20 -7.86 -2.43
CA PHE A 56 0.07 -6.47 -2.02
C PHE A 56 1.44 -5.81 -1.86
N TYR A 57 2.36 -6.44 -1.10
CA TYR A 57 3.70 -5.89 -0.87
C TYR A 57 4.64 -6.01 -2.07
N PHE A 58 4.43 -6.98 -2.96
CA PHE A 58 5.24 -7.14 -4.18
C PHE A 58 5.14 -5.89 -5.08
N ASP A 59 3.94 -5.33 -5.21
CA ASP A 59 3.71 -4.07 -5.93
C ASP A 59 3.25 -2.97 -4.96
N LEU A 60 3.98 -2.84 -3.84
CA LEU A 60 3.61 -1.97 -2.73
C LEU A 60 3.38 -0.52 -3.17
N GLN A 61 4.23 0.01 -4.04
CA GLN A 61 4.11 1.40 -4.50
C GLN A 61 2.77 1.63 -5.17
N TRP A 62 2.41 0.80 -6.14
CA TRP A 62 1.15 0.95 -6.85
C TRP A 62 -0.03 0.66 -5.93
N ASN A 63 0.01 -0.45 -5.20
CA ASN A 63 -1.10 -0.90 -4.35
C ASN A 63 -1.38 0.10 -3.22
N PHE A 64 -0.37 0.57 -2.50
CA PHE A 64 -0.57 1.57 -1.44
C PHE A 64 -1.12 2.88 -1.99
N ASN A 65 -0.58 3.36 -3.12
CA ASN A 65 -1.02 4.63 -3.71
C ASN A 65 -2.44 4.56 -4.28
N HIS A 66 -2.84 3.40 -4.80
CA HIS A 66 -4.13 3.19 -5.46
C HIS A 66 -5.24 2.85 -4.46
N PHE A 67 -4.95 2.01 -3.47
CA PHE A 67 -5.95 1.53 -2.51
C PHE A 67 -5.94 2.28 -1.18
N GLY A 68 -4.84 2.97 -0.85
CA GLY A 68 -4.69 3.72 0.39
C GLY A 68 -5.41 5.06 0.36
N MET A 69 -6.25 5.30 1.37
CA MET A 69 -6.85 6.61 1.63
C MET A 69 -5.89 7.49 2.45
N SER A 70 -4.74 7.82 1.88
CA SER A 70 -3.75 8.69 2.52
C SER A 70 -3.50 9.96 1.74
N ASN A 71 -3.21 11.05 2.46
CA ASN A 71 -2.62 12.25 1.89
C ASN A 71 -1.16 12.04 1.48
N TRP A 72 -0.55 10.94 1.91
CA TRP A 72 0.81 10.55 1.55
C TRP A 72 0.79 9.47 0.47
N TYR A 73 1.77 9.49 -0.43
CA TYR A 73 1.95 8.46 -1.44
C TYR A 73 3.44 8.13 -1.60
N ILE A 74 3.73 6.89 -1.98
CA ILE A 74 5.07 6.43 -2.30
C ILE A 74 5.45 7.00 -3.68
N GLU A 75 6.33 8.00 -3.70
CA GLU A 75 6.86 8.58 -4.93
C GLU A 75 7.91 7.66 -5.56
N ARG A 76 8.75 7.03 -4.72
CA ARG A 76 9.77 6.07 -5.17
C ARG A 76 10.15 5.10 -4.04
N LEU A 77 10.18 3.80 -4.35
CA LEU A 77 10.85 2.78 -3.54
C LEU A 77 12.35 2.84 -3.79
N ASP A 78 13.16 2.79 -2.72
CA ASP A 78 14.62 2.71 -2.83
C ASP A 78 15.08 1.26 -2.80
#